data_AF-A0A5M6D042-F1
#
_entry.id   AF-A0A5M6D042-F1
#
_cell.length_a   1.000
_cell.length_b   1.000
_cell.length_c   1.000
_cell.angle_alpha   90.00
_cell.angle_beta   90.00
_cell.angle_gamma   90.00
#
_symmetry.space_group_name_H-M   'P 1'
#
loop_
_entity.id
_entity.type
_entity.pdbx_description
1 polymer ?
#
loop_
_entity_poly.entity_id
_entity_poly.type
_entity_poly.pdbx_seq_one_letter_code
_entity_poly.pdbx_strand_id
1 'polypeptide(L)' 'MTRVLKAISIVALMATFAPCLLFLGGWMGHVAVKHWTLAGTVAWFVTTPWWMSRNLPVDAKEVEI' A
#
# COMPACT_ATOMS: atom_id res chain seq x y z
N MET A 1 3.71 -8.26 16.23
CA MET A 1 2.55 -7.90 15.36
C MET A 1 2.96 -7.14 14.10
N THR A 2 3.88 -6.17 14.16
CA THR A 2 4.31 -5.34 13.01
C THR A 2 4.84 -6.10 11.79
N ARG A 3 5.50 -7.26 11.97
CA ARG A 3 6.03 -8.06 10.84
C ARG A 3 4.93 -8.64 9.93
N VAL A 4 3.81 -9.08 10.51
CA VAL A 4 2.68 -9.65 9.75
C VAL A 4 1.97 -8.54 8.98
N LEU A 5 1.71 -7.40 9.61
CA LEU A 5 1.13 -6.24 8.92
C LEU A 5 2.03 -5.71 7.80
N LYS A 6 3.36 -5.72 8.01
CA LYS A 6 4.32 -5.36 6.96
C LYS A 6 4.26 -6.33 5.78
N ALA A 7 4.20 -7.64 6.04
CA ALA A 7 4.04 -8.65 4.98
C ALA A 7 2.73 -8.45 4.20
N ILE A 8 1.61 -8.23 4.91
CA ILE A 8 0.30 -7.97 4.28
C ILE A 8 0.34 -6.70 3.44
N SER A 9 0.95 -5.62 3.94
CA SER A 9 1.12 -4.37 3.18
C SER A 9 1.96 -4.60 1.92
N ILE A 10 3.06 -5.36 1.99
CA ILE A 10 3.86 -5.68 0.79
C ILE A 10 3.04 -6.49 -0.22
N VAL A 11 2.27 -7.48 0.24
CA VAL A 11 1.39 -8.29 -0.63
C VAL A 11 0.31 -7.42 -1.26
N ALA A 12 -0.31 -6.52 -0.49
CA ALA A 12 -1.32 -5.58 -0.99
C ALA A 12 -0.72 -4.62 -2.04
N LEU A 13 0.52 -4.16 -1.84
CA LEU A 13 1.25 -3.36 -2.81
C LEU A 13 1.52 -4.16 -4.10
N MET A 14 1.96 -5.41 -3.97
CA MET A 14 2.14 -6.30 -5.13
C MET A 14 0.83 -6.53 -5.88
N ALA A 15 -0.29 -6.66 -5.18
CA ALA A 15 -1.61 -6.78 -5.77
C ALA A 15 -2.04 -5.52 -6.56
N THR A 16 -1.42 -4.36 -6.33
CA THR A 16 -1.64 -3.16 -7.18
C THR A 16 -0.78 -3.16 -8.44
N PHE A 17 0.40 -3.78 -8.43
CA PHE A 17 1.35 -3.69 -9.55
C PHE A 17 1.30 -4.91 -10.47
N ALA A 18 1.09 -6.10 -9.91
CA ALA A 18 0.98 -7.36 -10.65
C ALA A 18 -0.11 -7.37 -11.74
N PRO A 19 -1.33 -6.81 -11.53
CA PRO A 19 -2.36 -6.80 -12.57
C PRO A 19 -1.94 -5.97 -13.78
N CYS A 20 -1.17 -4.90 -13.58
CA CYS A 20 -0.65 -4.07 -14.66
C CYS A 20 0.35 -4.82 -15.54
N LEU A 21 1.21 -5.66 -14.93
CA LEU A 21 2.13 -6.52 -15.66
C LEU A 21 1.39 -7.62 -16.44
N LEU A 22 0.37 -8.21 -15.84
CA LEU A 22 -0.48 -9.22 -16.49
C LEU A 22 -1.30 -8.63 -17.64
N PHE A 23 -1.76 -7.38 -17.50
CA PHE A 23 -2.41 -6.64 -18.58
C PHE A 23 -1.48 -6.43 -19.77
N LEU A 24 -0.24 -6.01 -19.50
CA LEU A 24 0.77 -5.78 -20.54
C LEU A 24 1.10 -7.07 -21.30
N GLY A 25 1.12 -8.21 -20.60
CA GLY A 25 1.28 -9.54 -21.21
C GLY A 25 0.04 -10.06 -21.96
N GLY A 26 -1.06 -9.32 -21.97
CA GLY A 26 -2.32 -9.73 -22.62
C GLY A 26 -3.07 -10.85 -21.88
N TRP A 27 -2.66 -11.20 -20.66
CA TRP A 27 -3.24 -12.29 -19.86
C TRP A 27 -4.43 -11.87 -19.02
N MET A 28 -4.74 -10.57 -18.97
CA MET A 28 -5.77 -10.01 -18.13
C MET A 28 -6.50 -8.87 -18.86
N GLY A 29 -7.82 -8.82 -18.75
CA GLY A 29 -8.61 -7.74 -19.34
C GLY A 29 -8.60 -6.46 -18.50
N HIS A 30 -8.77 -5.31 -19.15
CA HIS A 30 -8.75 -3.98 -18.51
C HIS A 30 -9.71 -3.85 -17.32
N VAL A 31 -10.91 -4.45 -17.42
CA VAL A 31 -11.91 -4.44 -16.34
C VAL A 31 -11.37 -5.17 -15.10
N ALA A 32 -10.77 -6.35 -15.27
CA ALA A 32 -10.22 -7.11 -14.15
C ALA A 32 -9.06 -6.36 -13.49
N VAL A 33 -8.19 -5.73 -14.28
CA VAL A 33 -7.04 -4.94 -13.81
C VAL A 33 -7.52 -3.82 -12.90
N LYS A 34 -8.51 -3.04 -13.34
CA LYS A 34 -9.07 -1.92 -12.58
C LYS A 34 -9.60 -2.35 -11.20
N HIS A 35 -10.29 -3.49 -11.12
CA HIS A 35 -10.84 -3.97 -9.84
C HIS A 35 -9.74 -4.46 -8.89
N TRP A 36 -8.76 -5.20 -9.42
CA TRP A 36 -7.64 -5.70 -8.62
C TRP A 36 -6.73 -4.59 -8.11
N THR A 37 -6.40 -3.62 -8.96
CA THR A 37 -5.60 -2.47 -8.55
C THR A 37 -6.32 -1.63 -7.51
N LEU A 38 -7.62 -1.36 -7.69
CA LEU A 38 -8.42 -0.63 -6.70
C LEU A 38 -8.46 -1.36 -5.35
N ALA A 39 -8.76 -2.65 -5.35
CA ALA A 39 -8.81 -3.46 -4.13
C ALA A 39 -7.45 -3.51 -3.42
N GLY A 40 -6.37 -3.71 -4.17
CA GLY A 40 -5.00 -3.69 -3.66
C GLY A 40 -4.63 -2.34 -3.04
N THR A 41 -5.01 -1.23 -3.68
CA THR A 41 -4.74 0.13 -3.17
C THR A 41 -5.48 0.38 -1.87
N VAL A 42 -6.77 0.04 -1.79
CA VAL A 42 -7.56 0.19 -0.56
C VAL A 42 -6.96 -0.66 0.56
N ALA A 43 -6.63 -1.92 0.29
CA ALA A 43 -6.00 -2.80 1.28
C ALA A 43 -4.64 -2.28 1.75
N TRP A 44 -3.83 -1.75 0.84
CA TRP A 44 -2.54 -1.14 1.16
C TRP A 44 -2.71 0.10 2.04
N PHE A 45 -3.67 0.98 1.72
CA PHE A 45 -3.94 2.19 2.49
C PHE A 45 -4.45 1.90 3.90
N VAL A 46 -5.21 0.83 4.11
CA VAL A 46 -5.67 0.45 5.45
C VAL A 46 -4.55 -0.18 6.28
N THR A 47 -3.72 -1.01 5.65
CA THR A 47 -2.71 -1.81 6.36
C THR A 47 -1.42 -1.04 6.61
N THR A 48 -1.01 -0.15 5.71
CA THR A 48 0.28 0.55 5.75
C THR A 48 0.42 1.52 6.94
N PRO A 49 -0.54 2.41 7.22
CA PRO A 49 -0.45 3.33 8.35
C PRO A 49 -0.34 2.62 9.69
N TRP A 50 -0.96 1.45 9.81
CA TRP A 50 -1.03 0.70 11.06
C TRP A 50 0.33 0.17 11.54
N TRP A 51 1.27 -0.11 10.62
CA TRP A 51 2.63 -0.50 11.00
C TRP A 51 3.68 0.57 10.73
N MET A 52 3.38 1.54 9.84
CA MET A 52 4.29 2.63 9.47
C MET A 52 4.09 3.90 10.30
N SER A 53 3.10 3.93 11.21
CA SER A 53 2.93 5.00 12.19
C SER A 53 4.19 5.12 13.07
N ARG A 54 5.06 6.06 12.70
CA ARG A 54 6.20 6.48 13.52
C ARG A 54 5.66 7.43 14.58
N ASN A 55 6.09 7.27 15.83
CA ASN A 55 6.02 8.35 16.79
C ASN A 55 6.80 9.52 16.18
N LEU A 56 6.12 10.59 15.81
CA LEU A 56 6.78 11.84 15.45
C LEU A 56 7.55 12.27 16.70
N PRO A 57 8.89 12.40 16.66
CA PRO A 57 9.59 13.06 17.74
C PRO A 57 8.97 14.45 17.87
N VAL A 58 8.67 14.85 19.10
CA VAL A 58 8.11 16.16 19.44
C VAL A 58 9.21 17.20 19.23
N ASP A 59 9.53 17.49 17.97
CA ASP A 59 10.52 18.49 17.55
C ASP A 59 9.83 19.77 17.04
N ALA A 60 8.75 20.14 17.73
CA ALA A 60 8.04 21.41 17.52
C ALA A 60 8.19 22.34 18.73
N LYS A 61 9.26 22.17 19.52
CA LYS A 61 9.57 23.04 20.67
C LYS A 61 10.62 24.12 20.35
N GLU A 62 11.07 24.22 19.10
CA GLU A 62 12.17 25.08 18.67
C GLU A 62 11.77 26.08 17.57
N VAL A 63 10.47 26.42 17.48
CA VAL A 63 10.05 27.63 16.77
C VAL A 63 9.83 28.71 17.83
N GLU A 64 10.93 29.31 18.28
CA GLU A 64 10.89 30.62 18.90
C GLU A 64 10.35 31.60 17.85
N ILE A 65 9.21 32.24 18.14
CA ILE A 65 8.62 33.32 17.34
C ILE A 65 9.11 34.65 17.92
#